data_AF-A0A3B4A5E2-F1
#
_entry.id   AF-A0A3B4A5E2-F1
#
_cell.length_a   1.000
_cell.length_b   1.000
_cell.length_c   1.000
_cell.angle_alpha   90.00
_cell.angle_beta   90.00
_cell.angle_gamma   90.00
#
_symmetry.space_group_name_H-M   'P 1'
#
loop_
_entity.id
_entity.type
_entity.pdbx_description
1 polymer ?
#
loop_
_entity_poly.entity_id
_entity_poly.type
_entity_poly.pdbx_seq_one_letter_code
_entity_poly.pdbx_strand_id
1 'polypeptide(L)'
;MGRFEKACVSKVAYRLGSVTSVLISKTAGYGVIKRPNDFDTHLLAIAICNLLLYLFYYIFMKLWNGERITRLAIVCIVLTLIFWGCAISFFLQGLTMWQKTPAESRENNKDCILLSFFDDHDIWHFLSSIAMFGSFMVLLTVDDDLDTVKRDNIPVF
;
A
#
# COMPACT_ATOMS: atom_id res chain seq x y z
N MET A 1 -25.43 -18.06 -2.34
CA MET A 1 -24.75 -17.89 -1.04
C MET A 1 -25.65 -17.07 -0.12
N GLY A 2 -25.89 -17.52 1.11
CA GLY A 2 -26.84 -16.88 2.02
C GLY A 2 -26.28 -15.63 2.71
N ARG A 3 -27.15 -14.69 3.15
CA ARG A 3 -26.75 -13.47 3.88
C ARG A 3 -25.91 -13.77 5.14
N PHE A 4 -26.26 -14.84 5.87
CA PHE A 4 -25.52 -15.30 7.04
C PHE A 4 -24.11 -15.80 6.72
N GLU A 5 -23.95 -16.49 5.59
CA GLU A 5 -22.67 -17.05 5.15
C GLU A 5 -21.70 -15.93 4.75
N LYS A 6 -22.20 -14.92 4.02
CA LYS A 6 -21.44 -13.69 3.72
C LYS A 6 -21.02 -12.96 4.99
N ALA A 7 -21.93 -12.77 5.95
CA ALA A 7 -21.61 -12.10 7.22
C ALA A 7 -20.57 -12.86 8.06
N CYS A 8 -20.60 -14.20 8.05
CA CYS A 8 -19.61 -15.03 8.73
C CYS A 8 -18.22 -14.86 8.10
N VAL A 9 -18.13 -14.99 6.77
CA VAL A 9 -16.87 -14.82 6.03
C VAL A 9 -16.32 -13.41 6.20
N SER A 10 -17.17 -12.39 6.12
CA SER A 10 -16.79 -10.99 6.35
C SER A 10 -16.17 -10.77 7.73
N LYS A 11 -16.77 -11.33 8.80
CA LYS A 11 -16.21 -11.24 10.17
C LYS A 11 -14.90 -12.00 10.33
N VAL A 12 -14.77 -13.17 9.70
CA VAL A 12 -13.55 -13.98 9.73
C VAL A 12 -12.42 -13.27 8.96
N ALA A 13 -12.72 -12.74 7.77
CA ALA A 13 -11.78 -11.97 6.96
C ALA A 13 -11.32 -10.70 7.69
N TYR A 14 -12.23 -9.96 8.34
CA TYR A 14 -11.88 -8.79 9.15
C TYR A 14 -10.90 -9.13 10.28
N ARG A 15 -11.20 -10.21 11.01
CA ARG A 15 -10.32 -10.68 12.10
C ARG A 15 -8.97 -11.15 11.57
N LEU A 16 -8.94 -11.88 10.46
CA LEU A 16 -7.70 -12.30 9.80
C LEU A 16 -6.87 -11.11 9.31
N GLY A 17 -7.50 -10.13 8.66
CA GLY A 17 -6.84 -8.89 8.20
C GLY A 17 -6.26 -8.08 9.36
N SER A 18 -7.02 -7.94 10.44
CA SER A 18 -6.56 -7.24 11.66
C SER A 18 -5.40 -7.97 12.33
N VAL A 19 -5.48 -9.30 12.45
CA VAL A 19 -4.41 -10.11 13.06
C VAL A 19 -3.14 -10.10 12.19
N THR A 20 -3.28 -10.21 10.87
CA THR A 20 -2.14 -10.16 9.94
C THR A 20 -1.44 -8.80 9.96
N SER A 21 -2.18 -7.70 9.97
CA SER A 21 -1.62 -6.34 10.13
C SER A 21 -0.84 -6.18 11.45
N VAL A 22 -1.40 -6.67 12.57
CA VAL A 22 -0.73 -6.64 13.89
C VAL A 22 0.52 -7.51 13.90
N LEU A 23 0.49 -8.69 13.28
CA LEU A 23 1.64 -9.59 13.21
C LEU A 23 2.77 -8.98 12.37
N ILE A 24 2.46 -8.40 11.21
CA ILE A 24 3.43 -7.69 10.35
C ILE A 24 4.08 -6.54 11.12
N SER A 25 3.28 -5.75 11.84
CA SER A 25 3.79 -4.63 12.65
C SER A 25 4.71 -5.11 13.78
N LYS A 26 4.39 -6.24 14.43
CA LYS A 26 5.19 -6.82 15.52
C LYS A 26 6.52 -7.40 15.04
N THR A 27 6.52 -8.19 13.97
CA THR A 27 7.76 -8.80 13.43
C THR A 27 8.72 -7.75 12.90
N ALA A 28 8.20 -6.70 12.29
CA ALA A 28 9.03 -5.63 11.76
C ALA A 28 9.47 -4.62 12.83
N GLY A 29 8.67 -4.38 13.88
CA GLY A 29 9.12 -3.67 15.09
C GLY A 29 10.28 -4.40 15.81
N TYR A 30 10.24 -5.73 15.82
CA TYR A 30 11.40 -6.52 16.26
C TYR A 30 12.62 -6.35 15.33
N GLY A 31 12.41 -6.32 14.01
CA GLY A 31 13.45 -6.05 13.02
C GLY A 31 14.13 -4.68 13.21
N VAL A 32 13.33 -3.64 13.45
CA VAL A 32 13.78 -2.28 13.78
C VAL A 32 14.71 -2.25 15.00
N ILE A 33 14.37 -2.96 16.08
CA ILE A 33 15.18 -3.00 17.31
C ILE A 33 16.48 -3.79 17.10
N LYS A 34 16.43 -4.86 16.30
CA LYS A 34 17.57 -5.76 16.07
C LYS A 34 18.55 -5.28 14.99
N ARG A 35 18.10 -4.46 14.03
CA ARG A 35 18.91 -3.98 12.88
C ARG A 35 18.77 -2.47 12.68
N PRO A 36 19.41 -1.64 13.52
CA PRO A 36 19.34 -0.19 13.41
C PRO A 36 19.90 0.36 12.10
N ASN A 37 20.78 -0.38 11.42
CA ASN A 37 21.39 0.05 10.15
C ASN A 37 20.43 0.01 8.95
N ASP A 38 19.32 -0.73 9.04
CA ASP A 38 18.32 -0.87 7.97
C ASP A 38 16.96 -0.29 8.40
N PHE A 39 16.94 0.58 9.42
CA PHE A 39 15.73 1.07 10.07
C PHE A 39 14.70 1.63 9.08
N ASP A 40 15.12 2.46 8.14
CA ASP A 40 14.25 3.17 7.20
C ASP A 40 13.51 2.19 6.26
N THR A 41 14.24 1.23 5.71
CA THR A 41 13.69 0.16 4.87
C THR A 41 12.68 -0.68 5.62
N HIS A 42 12.94 -0.99 6.90
CA HIS A 42 12.00 -1.75 7.73
C HIS A 42 10.73 -0.95 8.03
N LEU A 43 10.87 0.33 8.42
CA LEU A 43 9.73 1.20 8.70
C LEU A 43 8.86 1.40 7.45
N LEU A 44 9.50 1.67 6.32
CA LEU A 44 8.85 1.83 5.03
C LEU A 44 8.11 0.55 4.62
N ALA A 45 8.75 -0.62 4.77
CA ALA A 45 8.12 -1.90 4.45
C ALA A 45 6.86 -2.15 5.31
N ILE A 46 6.86 -1.79 6.59
CA ILE A 46 5.68 -1.89 7.46
C ILE A 46 4.55 -1.02 6.91
N ALA A 47 4.84 0.25 6.63
CA ALA A 47 3.84 1.21 6.18
C ALA A 47 3.20 0.78 4.86
N ILE A 48 4.02 0.39 3.87
CA ILE A 48 3.55 -0.06 2.56
C ILE A 48 2.76 -1.37 2.68
N CYS A 49 3.27 -2.36 3.39
CA CYS A 49 2.57 -3.64 3.57
C CYS A 49 1.22 -3.45 4.26
N ASN A 50 1.15 -2.60 5.29
CA ASN A 50 -0.11 -2.32 5.97
C ASN A 50 -1.12 -1.61 5.06
N LEU A 51 -0.67 -0.61 4.29
CA LEU A 51 -1.50 0.10 3.32
C LEU A 51 -2.04 -0.84 2.24
N LEU A 52 -1.18 -1.65 1.61
CA LEU A 52 -1.57 -2.57 0.55
C LEU A 52 -2.49 -3.69 1.07
N LEU A 53 -2.23 -4.22 2.27
CA LEU A 53 -3.09 -5.21 2.91
C LEU A 53 -4.47 -4.62 3.22
N TYR A 54 -4.54 -3.38 3.70
CA TYR A 54 -5.79 -2.69 3.97
C TYR A 54 -6.61 -2.49 2.69
N LEU A 55 -5.98 -2.01 1.61
CA LEU A 55 -6.63 -1.84 0.30
C LEU A 55 -7.11 -3.17 -0.27
N PHE A 56 -6.26 -4.20 -0.21
CA PHE A 56 -6.61 -5.54 -0.69
C PHE A 56 -7.81 -6.11 0.07
N TYR A 57 -7.80 -6.00 1.40
CA TYR A 57 -8.91 -6.42 2.23
C TYR A 57 -10.20 -5.69 1.85
N TYR A 58 -10.15 -4.36 1.67
CA TYR A 58 -11.33 -3.57 1.34
C TYR A 58 -11.94 -3.94 0.00
N ILE A 59 -11.12 -4.04 -1.04
CA ILE A 59 -11.54 -4.44 -2.39
C ILE A 59 -12.08 -5.88 -2.37
N PHE A 60 -11.41 -6.80 -1.67
CA PHE A 60 -11.87 -8.18 -1.52
C PHE A 60 -13.27 -8.24 -0.90
N MET A 61 -13.52 -7.47 0.16
CA MET A 61 -14.81 -7.43 0.83
C MET A 61 -15.92 -6.88 -0.07
N LYS A 62 -15.62 -5.82 -0.82
CA LYS A 62 -16.50 -5.22 -1.83
C LYS A 62 -16.94 -6.28 -2.86
N LEU A 63 -15.98 -7.01 -3.41
CA LEU A 63 -16.21 -8.08 -4.39
C LEU A 63 -16.96 -9.27 -3.78
N TRP A 64 -16.62 -9.69 -2.56
CA TRP A 64 -17.24 -10.83 -1.87
C TRP A 64 -18.71 -10.57 -1.54
N ASN A 65 -19.03 -9.36 -1.09
CA ASN A 65 -20.41 -8.97 -0.82
C ASN A 65 -21.21 -8.74 -2.11
N GLY A 66 -20.54 -8.59 -3.26
CA GLY A 66 -21.17 -8.32 -4.55
C GLY A 66 -21.62 -6.87 -4.68
N GLU A 67 -20.94 -5.95 -3.99
CA GLU A 67 -21.15 -4.52 -4.09
C GLU A 67 -20.58 -4.00 -5.40
N ARG A 68 -21.13 -2.88 -5.90
CA ARG A 68 -20.74 -2.36 -7.21
C ARG A 68 -19.56 -1.42 -7.03
N ILE A 69 -18.48 -1.67 -7.76
CA ILE A 69 -17.36 -0.73 -7.82
C ILE A 69 -17.67 0.30 -8.90
N THR A 70 -17.68 1.58 -8.54
CA THR A 70 -17.91 2.67 -9.50
C THR A 70 -16.80 2.73 -10.55
N ARG A 71 -17.11 3.26 -11.75
CA ARG A 71 -16.10 3.36 -12.83
C ARG A 71 -14.89 4.20 -12.41
N LEU A 72 -15.12 5.26 -11.64
CA LEU A 72 -14.07 6.11 -11.10
C LEU A 72 -13.15 5.29 -10.19
N ALA A 73 -13.70 4.55 -9.23
CA ALA A 73 -12.93 3.69 -8.34
C ALA A 73 -12.13 2.63 -9.11
N ILE A 74 -12.70 2.01 -10.16
CA ILE A 74 -11.95 1.05 -11.01
C ILE A 74 -10.74 1.72 -11.66
N VAL A 75 -10.91 2.90 -12.25
CA VAL A 75 -9.81 3.65 -12.87
C VAL A 75 -8.74 3.99 -11.83
N CYS A 76 -9.15 4.47 -10.65
CA CYS A 76 -8.24 4.76 -9.54
C CYS A 76 -7.48 3.52 -9.09
N ILE A 77 -8.14 2.36 -8.96
CA ILE A 77 -7.52 1.09 -8.55
C ILE A 77 -6.46 0.67 -9.57
N VAL A 78 -6.80 0.65 -10.86
CA VAL A 78 -5.87 0.20 -11.92
C VAL A 78 -4.64 1.11 -12.00
N LEU A 79 -4.84 2.43 -12.01
CA LEU A 79 -3.72 3.38 -12.02
C LEU A 79 -2.84 3.23 -10.78
N THR A 80 -3.44 3.12 -9.61
CA THR A 80 -2.73 2.95 -8.34
C THR A 80 -1.86 1.69 -8.34
N LEU A 81 -2.37 0.57 -8.85
CA LEU A 81 -1.61 -0.69 -8.96
C LEU A 81 -0.43 -0.57 -9.93
N ILE A 82 -0.59 0.12 -11.06
CA ILE A 82 0.49 0.37 -12.00
C ILE A 82 1.60 1.18 -11.34
N PHE A 83 1.26 2.30 -10.69
CA PHE A 83 2.23 3.15 -10.02
C PHE A 83 2.93 2.45 -8.85
N TRP A 84 2.21 1.63 -8.05
CA TRP A 84 2.82 0.80 -7.02
C TRP A 84 3.81 -0.22 -7.60
N GLY A 85 3.43 -0.91 -8.69
CA GLY A 85 4.30 -1.88 -9.36
C GLY A 85 5.59 -1.23 -9.88
N CYS A 86 5.45 -0.08 -10.56
CA CYS A 86 6.61 0.68 -11.02
C CYS A 86 7.47 1.18 -9.85
N ALA A 87 6.88 1.76 -8.81
CA ALA A 87 7.60 2.24 -7.63
C ALA A 87 8.40 1.11 -6.96
N ILE A 88 7.78 -0.04 -6.70
CA ILE A 88 8.47 -1.20 -6.11
C ILE A 88 9.61 -1.67 -7.01
N SER A 89 9.43 -1.63 -8.34
CA SER A 89 10.47 -2.02 -9.28
C SER A 89 11.72 -1.14 -9.17
N PHE A 90 11.57 0.18 -9.05
CA PHE A 90 12.70 1.10 -8.83
C PHE A 90 13.28 0.99 -7.42
N PHE A 91 12.44 0.76 -6.41
CA PHE A 91 12.89 0.54 -5.03
C PHE A 91 13.85 -0.66 -4.91
N LEU A 92 13.53 -1.77 -5.59
CA LEU A 92 14.38 -2.97 -5.58
C LEU A 92 15.71 -2.78 -6.35
N GLN A 93 15.82 -1.77 -7.22
CA GLN A 93 17.01 -1.48 -8.02
C GLN A 93 18.00 -0.53 -7.33
N GLY A 94 17.56 0.18 -6.28
CA GLY A 94 18.31 1.25 -5.62
C GLY A 94 18.25 1.15 -4.10
N LEU A 95 18.99 0.20 -3.51
CA LEU A 95 19.27 0.20 -2.07
C LEU A 95 20.14 1.43 -1.73
N THR A 96 19.50 2.54 -1.40
CA THR A 96 20.16 3.76 -0.94
C THR A 96 20.76 3.52 0.43
N MET A 97 22.08 3.74 0.55
CA MET A 97 22.79 3.56 1.82
C MET A 97 22.77 4.86 2.61
N TRP A 98 21.79 5.00 3.49
CA TRP A 98 21.58 6.18 4.34
C TRP A 98 22.70 6.45 5.36
N GLN A 99 23.60 5.47 5.57
CA GLN A 99 24.66 5.55 6.57
C GLN A 99 25.97 6.18 6.06
N LYS A 100 26.09 6.48 4.77
CA LYS A 100 27.30 7.08 4.20
C LYS A 100 27.32 8.60 4.40
N THR A 101 28.51 9.17 4.54
CA THR A 101 28.66 10.62 4.51
C THR A 101 28.26 11.17 3.13
N PRO A 102 27.88 12.46 3.03
CA PRO A 102 27.54 13.07 1.73
C PRO A 102 28.66 12.97 0.68
N ALA A 103 29.93 12.94 1.12
CA ALA A 103 31.08 12.78 0.24
C ALA A 103 31.21 11.33 -0.30
N GLU A 104 31.10 10.32 0.57
CA GLU A 104 31.15 8.91 0.17
C GLU A 104 29.91 8.45 -0.61
N SER A 105 28.76 9.08 -0.37
CA SER A 105 27.54 8.85 -1.15
C SER A 105 27.74 9.30 -2.61
N ARG A 106 28.34 10.48 -2.83
CA ARG A 106 28.61 11.03 -4.17
C ARG A 106 29.52 10.16 -5.03
N GLU A 107 30.46 9.43 -4.43
CA GLU A 107 31.32 8.47 -5.16
C GLU A 107 30.56 7.23 -5.66
N ASN A 108 29.38 6.95 -5.10
CA ASN A 108 28.56 5.78 -5.45
C ASN A 108 27.28 6.17 -6.20
N ASN A 109 27.10 7.44 -6.56
CA ASN A 109 25.96 7.88 -7.37
C ASN A 109 26.06 7.27 -8.76
N LYS A 110 25.01 6.55 -9.17
CA LYS A 110 24.83 6.12 -10.56
C LYS A 110 24.57 7.35 -11.44
N ASP A 111 24.84 7.22 -12.74
CA ASP A 111 24.50 8.25 -13.71
C ASP A 111 23.00 8.56 -13.69
N CYS A 112 22.64 9.84 -13.75
CA CYS A 112 21.24 10.28 -13.73
C CYS A 112 20.55 9.87 -15.04
N ILE A 113 19.37 9.26 -14.93
CA ILE A 113 18.70 8.56 -16.04
C ILE A 113 17.64 9.46 -16.69
N LEU A 114 16.96 10.29 -15.90
CA LEU A 114 15.90 11.17 -16.38
C LEU A 114 16.36 12.65 -16.34
N LEU A 115 16.32 13.30 -17.50
CA LEU A 115 16.73 14.70 -17.71
C LEU A 115 18.15 15.04 -17.24
N SER A 116 19.02 14.04 -17.11
CA SER A 116 20.37 14.17 -16.53
C SER A 116 20.38 14.80 -15.13
N PHE A 117 19.26 14.67 -14.39
CA PHE A 117 19.09 15.27 -13.07
C PHE A 117 18.51 14.27 -12.06
N PHE A 118 17.54 13.44 -12.47
CA PHE A 118 16.91 12.48 -11.57
C PHE A 118 17.50 11.09 -11.72
N ASP A 119 17.78 10.45 -10.59
CA ASP A 119 18.23 9.06 -10.51
C ASP A 119 17.06 8.08 -10.27
N ASP A 120 17.38 6.79 -10.13
CA ASP A 120 16.40 5.74 -9.83
C ASP A 120 15.60 6.01 -8.55
N HIS A 121 16.24 6.61 -7.55
CA HIS A 121 15.66 6.86 -6.22
C HIS A 121 14.67 8.01 -6.26
N ASP A 122 15.00 9.08 -6.98
CA ASP A 122 14.07 10.19 -7.22
C ASP A 122 12.83 9.71 -7.97
N ILE A 123 13.01 8.89 -9.01
CA ILE A 123 11.91 8.30 -9.78
C ILE A 123 11.05 7.42 -8.88
N TRP A 124 11.66 6.60 -8.01
CA TRP A 124 10.94 5.83 -7.01
C TRP A 124 10.10 6.73 -6.09
N HIS A 125 10.64 7.83 -5.59
CA HIS A 125 9.90 8.78 -4.74
C HIS A 125 8.71 9.43 -5.45
N PHE A 126 8.87 9.84 -6.71
CA PHE A 126 7.76 10.38 -7.50
C PHE A 126 6.65 9.35 -7.72
N LEU A 127 7.02 8.14 -8.17
CA LEU A 127 6.05 7.08 -8.46
C LEU A 127 5.32 6.61 -7.19
N SER A 128 6.04 6.42 -6.09
CA SER A 128 5.46 6.02 -4.81
C SER A 128 4.53 7.09 -4.23
N SER A 129 4.85 8.37 -4.37
CA SER A 129 3.97 9.47 -3.93
C SER A 129 2.65 9.49 -4.71
N ILE A 130 2.71 9.30 -6.04
CA ILE A 130 1.51 9.18 -6.88
C ILE A 130 0.71 7.93 -6.49
N ALA A 131 1.38 6.80 -6.26
CA ALA A 131 0.74 5.56 -5.84
C ALA A 131 0.01 5.72 -4.50
N MET A 132 0.63 6.39 -3.51
CA MET A 132 0.01 6.69 -2.23
C MET A 132 -1.20 7.60 -2.36
N PHE A 133 -1.10 8.67 -3.16
CA PHE A 133 -2.24 9.54 -3.46
C PHE A 133 -3.39 8.74 -4.09
N GLY A 134 -3.07 7.90 -5.08
CA GLY A 134 -4.02 6.99 -5.71
C GLY A 134 -4.70 6.04 -4.71
N SER A 135 -3.93 5.50 -3.75
CA SER A 135 -4.46 4.66 -2.66
C SER A 135 -5.51 5.39 -1.82
N PHE A 136 -5.30 6.67 -1.47
CA PHE A 136 -6.30 7.47 -0.78
C PHE A 136 -7.53 7.74 -1.65
N MET A 137 -7.34 8.03 -2.94
CA MET A 137 -8.45 8.22 -3.88
C MET A 137 -9.30 6.95 -4.00
N VAL A 138 -8.68 5.77 -4.02
CA VAL A 138 -9.41 4.49 -4.00
C VAL A 138 -10.26 4.40 -2.75
N LEU A 139 -9.70 4.64 -1.56
CA LEU A 139 -10.47 4.58 -0.31
C LEU A 139 -11.63 5.56 -0.24
N LEU A 140 -11.48 6.74 -0.85
CA LEU A 140 -12.54 7.75 -0.87
C LEU A 140 -13.65 7.43 -1.87
N THR A 141 -13.33 6.79 -2.99
CA THR A 141 -14.27 6.60 -4.12
C THR A 141 -14.88 5.20 -4.19
N VAL A 142 -14.29 4.22 -3.49
CA VAL A 142 -14.69 2.82 -3.55
C VAL A 142 -16.11 2.59 -3.01
N ASP A 143 -16.61 3.46 -2.12
CA ASP A 143 -17.95 3.36 -1.52
C ASP A 143 -18.96 4.40 -2.00
N ASP A 144 -18.65 5.14 -3.07
CA ASP A 144 -19.59 6.12 -3.64
C ASP A 144 -20.95 5.49 -4.01
N ASP A 145 -21.01 4.16 -4.24
CA ASP A 145 -22.28 3.45 -4.49
C ASP A 145 -23.16 3.29 -3.24
N LEU A 146 -22.59 3.45 -2.04
CA LEU A 146 -23.23 3.29 -0.74
C LEU A 146 -23.63 4.61 -0.07
N ASP A 147 -23.41 5.76 -0.70
CA ASP A 147 -23.68 7.09 -0.11
C ASP A 147 -25.11 7.29 0.42
N THR A 148 -26.08 6.58 -0.18
CA THR A 148 -27.50 6.63 0.20
C THR A 148 -27.93 5.49 1.11
N VAL A 149 -27.05 4.53 1.39
CA VAL A 149 -27.32 3.32 2.18
C VAL A 149 -27.08 3.62 3.66
N LYS A 150 -28.08 3.33 4.51
CA LYS A 150 -27.90 3.43 5.97
C LYS A 150 -26.77 2.50 6.44
N ARG A 151 -25.92 3.01 7.33
CA ARG A 151 -24.71 2.33 7.82
C ARG A 151 -24.98 0.94 8.40
N ASP A 152 -26.10 0.75 9.10
CA ASP A 152 -26.52 -0.54 9.68
C ASP A 152 -26.83 -1.63 8.63
N ASN A 153 -26.98 -1.24 7.37
CA ASN A 153 -27.23 -2.16 6.25
C ASN A 153 -25.98 -2.50 5.46
N ILE A 154 -24.81 -1.93 5.80
CA ILE A 154 -23.55 -2.20 5.11
C ILE A 154 -22.92 -3.45 5.72
N PRO A 155 -22.73 -4.56 4.99
CA PRO A 155 -22.32 -5.86 5.54
C PRO A 155 -20.93 -5.88 6.20
N VAL A 156 -20.11 -4.87 5.92
CA VAL A 156 -18.71 -4.74 6.36
C VAL A 156 -18.61 -4.01 7.71
N PHE A 157 -19.65 -3.27 8.13
CA PHE A 157 -19.68 -2.51 9.38
C PHE A 157 -20.49 -3.19 10.49
#